data_AF-A0A9P8K139-F1
#
_entry.id   AF-A0A9P8K139-F1
#
_cell.length_a   1.000
_cell.length_b   1.000
_cell.length_c   1.000
_cell.angle_alpha   90.00
_cell.angle_beta   90.00
_cell.angle_gamma   90.00
#
_symmetry.space_group_name_H-M   'P 1'
#
loop_
_entity.id
_entity.type
_entity.pdbx_description
1 polymer ?
#
loop_
_entity_poly.entity_id
_entity_poly.type
_entity_poly.pdbx_seq_one_letter_code
_entity_poly.pdbx_strand_id
1 'polypeptide(L)'
;MADKPTIYIDEEKGIDAESATGSEQAPYKSVQYAFLQHADNAQYQVRKSAEEPEWKPAAKAALKKAANYADAQKKKAAKEKDLAIRLQKEEEDRQKVLEEAKKIEINEDPSLPAAMKMKLDNKKVQLRGNGVEKGTRVRVFGRVHRYRQQKGLVFITLRDGYGFMQCILQGDLAKSYDAITLQRESSMEIVGELAQVPEGAHAPDNRELHADYFKVLFKAPGGDDAITNKVQAKGDAQTLLDLRHLTLRGEVASNVMFVRDAVEYAFHQVYREVRCRKVSPPALVQTQVEGGATLFKFDYYG
;
A
#
# COMPACT_ATOMS: atom_id res chain seq x y z
N MET A 1 -56.63 -12.68 -21.56
CA MET A 1 -55.35 -11.98 -21.80
C MET A 1 -55.48 -10.64 -21.11
N ALA A 2 -54.74 -10.38 -20.03
CA ALA A 2 -54.82 -9.10 -19.35
C ALA A 2 -54.21 -8.02 -20.27
N ASP A 3 -54.92 -6.91 -20.48
CA ASP A 3 -54.40 -5.78 -21.24
C ASP A 3 -53.14 -5.25 -20.56
N LYS A 4 -52.07 -5.11 -21.33
CA LYS A 4 -50.81 -4.53 -20.84
C LYS A 4 -51.05 -3.04 -20.55
N PRO A 5 -50.69 -2.52 -19.36
CA PRO A 5 -50.84 -1.10 -19.05
C PRO A 5 -50.13 -0.21 -20.07
N THR A 6 -50.77 0.89 -20.46
CA THR A 6 -50.20 1.90 -21.36
C THR A 6 -49.37 2.88 -20.57
N ILE A 7 -48.12 3.08 -20.97
CA ILE A 7 -47.15 3.99 -20.38
C ILE A 7 -46.82 5.09 -21.38
N TYR A 8 -46.94 6.33 -20.92
CA TYR A 8 -46.79 7.54 -21.73
C TYR A 8 -45.40 8.16 -21.56
N ILE A 9 -44.78 8.52 -22.67
CA ILE A 9 -43.44 9.09 -22.76
C ILE A 9 -43.49 10.38 -23.55
N ASP A 10 -43.17 11.50 -22.92
CA ASP A 10 -43.10 12.80 -23.57
C ASP A 10 -41.64 13.27 -23.58
N GLU A 11 -41.03 13.31 -24.77
CA GLU A 11 -39.61 13.63 -24.91
C GLU A 11 -39.28 15.09 -24.52
N GLU A 12 -40.29 15.98 -24.49
CA GLU A 12 -40.13 17.41 -24.22
C GLU A 12 -40.49 17.77 -22.78
N LYS A 13 -41.64 17.30 -22.29
CA LYS A 13 -42.21 17.66 -20.96
C LYS A 13 -42.11 16.55 -19.91
N GLY A 14 -41.73 15.34 -20.30
CA GLY A 14 -41.60 14.21 -19.38
C GLY A 14 -40.41 14.34 -18.41
N ILE A 15 -40.45 13.55 -17.33
CA ILE A 15 -39.39 13.51 -16.31
C ILE A 15 -38.96 12.07 -16.06
N ASP A 16 -37.66 11.79 -16.13
CA ASP A 16 -37.07 10.49 -15.77
C ASP A 16 -36.63 10.49 -14.31
N ALA A 17 -37.59 10.37 -13.40
CA ALA A 17 -37.36 10.30 -11.96
C ALA A 17 -38.38 9.35 -11.30
N GLU A 18 -38.11 8.95 -10.06
CA GLU A 18 -39.00 8.08 -9.27
C GLU A 18 -40.38 8.72 -9.01
N SER A 19 -40.48 10.04 -9.14
CA SER A 19 -41.74 10.79 -9.01
C SER A 19 -42.67 10.68 -10.23
N ALA A 20 -42.19 10.18 -11.38
CA ALA A 20 -43.01 10.00 -12.57
C ALA A 20 -43.62 8.59 -12.60
N THR A 21 -44.94 8.51 -12.79
CA THR A 21 -45.70 7.25 -12.81
C THR A 21 -45.88 6.68 -14.21
N GLY A 22 -45.56 7.45 -15.25
CA GLY A 22 -45.77 7.04 -16.65
C GLY A 22 -47.23 7.15 -17.11
N SER A 23 -48.06 7.90 -16.38
CA SER A 23 -49.43 8.26 -16.79
C SER A 23 -49.42 9.49 -17.69
N GLU A 24 -50.54 9.80 -18.35
CA GLU A 24 -50.65 11.00 -19.20
C GLU A 24 -50.37 12.32 -18.47
N GLN A 25 -50.67 12.40 -17.16
CA GLN A 25 -50.39 13.60 -16.36
C GLN A 25 -48.94 13.67 -15.84
N ALA A 26 -48.24 12.54 -15.80
CA ALA A 26 -46.86 12.44 -15.34
C ALA A 26 -46.04 11.48 -16.22
N PRO A 27 -45.83 11.82 -17.52
CA PRO A 27 -45.17 10.95 -18.47
C PRO A 27 -43.66 10.88 -18.19
N TYR A 28 -43.04 9.76 -18.57
CA TYR A 28 -41.59 9.65 -18.57
C TYR A 28 -40.98 10.49 -19.68
N LYS A 29 -39.70 10.85 -19.55
CA LYS A 29 -38.99 11.61 -20.58
C LYS A 29 -38.41 10.70 -21.66
N SER A 30 -37.91 9.53 -21.27
CA SER A 30 -37.25 8.61 -22.20
C SER A 30 -37.85 7.21 -22.22
N VAL A 31 -37.84 6.60 -23.41
CA VAL A 31 -38.23 5.20 -23.60
C VAL A 31 -37.33 4.26 -22.81
N GLN A 32 -36.03 4.58 -22.65
CA GLN A 32 -35.10 3.74 -21.88
C GLN A 32 -35.48 3.69 -20.39
N TYR A 33 -35.79 4.83 -19.78
CA TYR A 33 -36.16 4.89 -18.37
C TYR A 33 -37.52 4.23 -18.12
N ALA A 34 -38.52 4.51 -18.96
CA ALA A 34 -39.82 3.86 -18.88
C ALA A 34 -39.71 2.32 -18.99
N PHE A 35 -38.86 1.83 -19.90
CA PHE A 35 -38.65 0.40 -20.10
C PHE A 35 -37.90 -0.28 -18.94
N LEU A 36 -37.03 0.43 -18.23
CA LEU A 36 -36.38 -0.10 -17.02
C LEU A 36 -37.38 -0.40 -15.90
N GLN A 37 -38.44 0.41 -15.78
CA GLN A 37 -39.46 0.28 -14.73
C GLN A 37 -40.53 -0.76 -15.07
N HIS A 38 -40.99 -0.77 -16.33
CA HIS A 38 -42.17 -1.56 -16.73
C HIS A 38 -41.88 -2.73 -17.68
N ALA A 39 -40.68 -2.80 -18.26
CA ALA A 39 -40.21 -3.86 -19.16
C ALA A 39 -41.25 -4.25 -20.25
N ASP A 40 -41.32 -5.52 -20.63
CA ASP A 40 -42.26 -6.00 -21.66
C ASP A 40 -43.71 -6.10 -21.17
N ASN A 41 -43.99 -5.69 -19.93
CA ASN A 41 -45.33 -5.77 -19.34
C ASN A 41 -46.22 -4.59 -19.71
N ALA A 42 -45.69 -3.55 -20.36
CA ALA A 42 -46.42 -2.36 -20.75
C ALA A 42 -46.43 -2.11 -22.27
N GLN A 43 -47.41 -1.33 -22.73
CA GLN A 43 -47.41 -0.72 -24.06
C GLN A 43 -46.90 0.72 -23.95
N TYR A 44 -45.97 1.11 -24.81
CA TYR A 44 -45.33 2.43 -24.72
C TYR A 44 -45.87 3.36 -25.80
N GLN A 45 -46.40 4.51 -25.41
CA GLN A 45 -46.79 5.58 -26.32
C GLN A 45 -45.90 6.80 -26.14
N VAL A 46 -45.45 7.35 -27.25
CA VAL A 46 -44.47 8.44 -27.31
C VAL A 46 -45.09 9.66 -27.97
N ARG A 47 -44.90 10.83 -27.34
CA ARG A 47 -45.14 12.15 -27.91
C ARG A 47 -43.81 12.89 -28.04
N LYS A 48 -43.54 13.43 -29.22
CA LYS A 48 -42.25 14.08 -29.53
C LYS A 48 -42.20 15.56 -29.19
N SER A 49 -43.32 16.27 -29.31
CA SER A 49 -43.42 17.68 -28.96
C SER A 49 -44.86 18.06 -28.58
N ALA A 50 -45.03 19.18 -27.89
CA ALA A 50 -46.35 19.73 -27.56
C ALA A 50 -47.14 20.20 -28.80
N GLU A 51 -46.46 20.43 -29.93
CA GLU A 51 -47.06 20.83 -31.22
C GLU A 51 -47.64 19.64 -32.01
N GLU A 52 -47.19 18.42 -31.73
CA GLU A 52 -47.80 17.16 -32.21
C GLU A 52 -48.52 16.45 -31.04
N PRO A 53 -49.79 16.77 -30.74
CA PRO A 53 -50.48 16.25 -29.55
C PRO A 53 -50.81 14.75 -29.62
N GLU A 54 -50.59 14.10 -30.76
CA GLU A 54 -50.86 12.67 -30.95
C GLU A 54 -49.83 11.76 -30.28
N TRP A 55 -50.32 10.88 -29.43
CA TRP A 55 -49.54 9.78 -28.88
C TRP A 55 -49.40 8.66 -29.92
N LYS A 56 -48.15 8.31 -30.25
CA LYS A 56 -47.87 7.26 -31.24
C LYS A 56 -47.19 6.06 -30.57
N PRO A 57 -47.44 4.81 -31.01
CA PRO A 57 -46.74 3.65 -30.48
C PRO A 57 -45.21 3.81 -30.61
N ALA A 58 -44.47 3.48 -29.55
CA ALA A 58 -43.02 3.54 -29.58
C ALA A 58 -42.45 2.68 -30.72
N ALA A 59 -41.51 3.23 -31.48
CA ALA A 59 -40.91 2.54 -32.60
C ALA A 59 -40.22 1.23 -32.15
N LYS A 60 -40.39 0.13 -32.90
CA LYS A 60 -39.77 -1.18 -32.60
C LYS A 60 -38.25 -1.09 -32.40
N ALA A 61 -37.57 -0.22 -33.13
CA ALA A 61 -36.13 0.03 -32.98
C ALA A 61 -35.77 0.73 -31.65
N ALA A 62 -36.61 1.64 -31.17
CA ALA A 62 -36.44 2.32 -29.89
C ALA A 62 -36.67 1.35 -28.72
N LEU A 63 -37.70 0.50 -28.80
CA LEU A 63 -37.96 -0.57 -27.82
C LEU A 63 -36.82 -1.59 -27.75
N LYS A 64 -36.27 -2.02 -28.90
CA LYS A 64 -35.11 -2.93 -28.94
C LYS A 64 -33.86 -2.30 -28.29
N LYS A 65 -33.63 -1.00 -28.51
CA LYS A 65 -32.53 -0.26 -27.86
C LYS A 65 -32.74 -0.15 -26.35
N ALA A 66 -33.98 0.12 -25.91
CA ALA A 66 -34.34 0.20 -24.50
C ALA A 66 -34.20 -1.16 -23.79
N ALA A 67 -34.61 -2.26 -24.43
CA ALA A 67 -34.42 -3.63 -23.93
C ALA A 67 -32.93 -3.98 -23.78
N ASN A 68 -32.11 -3.71 -24.80
CA ASN A 68 -30.67 -3.92 -24.73
C ASN A 68 -30.01 -3.09 -23.61
N TYR A 69 -30.46 -1.84 -23.43
CA TYR A 69 -29.99 -0.98 -22.35
C TYR A 69 -30.39 -1.53 -20.97
N ALA A 70 -31.63 -1.99 -20.81
CA ALA A 70 -32.11 -2.60 -19.58
C ALA A 70 -31.35 -3.89 -19.24
N ASP A 71 -31.07 -4.74 -20.22
CA ASP A 71 -30.24 -5.94 -20.04
C ASP A 71 -28.80 -5.58 -19.67
N ALA A 72 -28.22 -4.54 -20.27
CA ALA A 72 -26.91 -4.06 -19.92
C ALA A 72 -26.86 -3.53 -18.47
N GLN A 73 -27.87 -2.77 -18.03
CA GLN A 73 -27.96 -2.28 -16.65
C GLN A 73 -28.19 -3.41 -15.64
N LYS A 74 -29.05 -4.39 -15.96
CA LYS A 74 -29.24 -5.59 -15.12
C LYS A 74 -27.95 -6.39 -14.99
N LYS A 75 -27.21 -6.58 -16.08
CA LYS A 75 -25.89 -7.25 -16.05
C LYS A 75 -24.86 -6.46 -15.23
N LYS A 76 -24.86 -5.13 -15.32
CA LYS A 76 -23.97 -4.26 -14.53
C LYS A 76 -24.30 -4.35 -13.04
N ALA A 77 -25.58 -4.20 -12.67
CA ALA A 77 -26.04 -4.30 -11.29
C ALA A 77 -25.81 -5.71 -10.70
N ALA A 78 -25.98 -6.77 -11.50
CA ALA A 78 -25.67 -8.13 -11.07
C ALA A 78 -24.17 -8.32 -10.78
N LYS A 79 -23.29 -7.79 -11.65
CA LYS A 79 -21.82 -7.79 -11.41
C LYS A 79 -21.42 -6.98 -10.19
N GLU A 80 -22.03 -5.82 -9.97
CA GLU A 80 -21.77 -4.99 -8.78
C GLU A 80 -22.22 -5.69 -7.49
N LYS A 81 -23.39 -6.35 -7.52
CA LYS A 81 -23.87 -7.17 -6.38
C LYS A 81 -22.97 -8.36 -6.10
N ASP A 82 -22.54 -9.09 -7.14
CA ASP A 82 -21.62 -10.23 -7.00
C ASP A 82 -20.25 -9.78 -6.44
N LEU A 83 -19.72 -8.66 -6.93
CA LEU A 83 -18.51 -8.04 -6.38
C LEU A 83 -18.70 -7.64 -4.91
N ALA A 84 -19.82 -7.02 -4.56
CA ALA A 84 -20.10 -6.63 -3.17
C ALA A 84 -20.21 -7.84 -2.23
N ILE A 85 -20.88 -8.91 -2.65
CA ILE A 85 -20.96 -10.17 -1.89
C ILE A 85 -19.58 -10.78 -1.70
N ARG A 86 -18.75 -10.79 -2.76
CA ARG A 86 -17.38 -11.30 -2.68
C ARG A 86 -16.52 -10.48 -1.72
N LEU A 87 -16.59 -9.16 -1.80
CA LEU A 87 -15.84 -8.27 -0.89
C LEU A 87 -16.29 -8.41 0.56
N GLN A 88 -17.60 -8.55 0.82
CA GLN A 88 -18.12 -8.83 2.16
C GLN A 88 -17.59 -10.17 2.69
N LYS A 89 -17.65 -11.23 1.89
CA LYS A 89 -17.12 -12.54 2.28
C LYS A 89 -15.62 -12.49 2.56
N GLU A 90 -14.84 -11.82 1.72
CA GLU A 90 -13.40 -11.64 1.92
C GLU A 90 -13.09 -10.87 3.22
N GLU A 91 -13.87 -9.84 3.57
CA GLU A 91 -13.69 -9.08 4.80
C GLU A 91 -14.12 -9.87 6.05
N GLU A 92 -15.21 -10.64 5.98
CA GLU A 92 -15.62 -11.55 7.06
C GLU A 92 -14.58 -12.64 7.32
N ASP A 93 -14.06 -13.26 6.26
CA ASP A 93 -13.01 -14.28 6.38
C ASP A 93 -11.72 -13.66 6.93
N ARG A 94 -11.38 -12.44 6.52
CA ARG A 94 -10.26 -11.68 7.09
C ARG A 94 -10.47 -11.38 8.56
N GLN A 95 -11.66 -10.96 8.98
CA GLN A 95 -11.97 -10.71 10.39
C GLN A 95 -11.83 -11.98 11.24
N LYS A 96 -12.33 -13.12 10.76
CA LYS A 96 -12.17 -14.41 11.46
C LYS A 96 -10.70 -14.74 11.67
N VAL A 97 -9.87 -14.62 10.62
CA VAL A 97 -8.42 -14.83 10.72
C VAL A 97 -7.78 -13.88 11.73
N LEU A 98 -8.18 -12.61 11.76
CA LEU A 98 -7.66 -11.64 12.73
C LEU A 98 -8.08 -11.95 14.17
N GLU A 99 -9.30 -12.43 14.39
CA GLU A 99 -9.78 -12.83 15.72
C GLU A 99 -9.08 -14.10 16.23
N GLU A 100 -8.78 -15.07 15.35
CA GLU A 100 -7.95 -16.22 15.71
C GLU A 100 -6.52 -15.79 16.01
N ALA A 101 -5.96 -14.87 15.23
CA ALA A 101 -4.61 -14.36 15.41
C ALA A 101 -4.40 -13.59 16.72
N LYS A 102 -5.45 -12.92 17.23
CA LYS A 102 -5.42 -12.24 18.55
C LYS A 102 -5.29 -13.19 19.73
N LYS A 103 -5.67 -14.47 19.56
CA LYS A 103 -5.57 -15.48 20.62
C LYS A 103 -4.15 -16.02 20.79
N ILE A 104 -3.26 -15.73 19.84
CA ILE A 104 -1.88 -16.19 19.85
C ILE A 104 -1.05 -15.19 20.65
N GLU A 105 -0.65 -15.58 21.85
CA GLU A 105 0.31 -14.83 22.67
C GLU A 105 1.74 -15.29 22.39
N ILE A 106 2.61 -14.33 22.06
CA ILE A 106 4.04 -14.59 21.81
C ILE A 106 4.83 -14.19 23.04
N ASN A 107 5.40 -15.19 23.72
CA ASN A 107 6.28 -15.01 24.85
C ASN A 107 7.67 -15.57 24.53
N GLU A 108 8.71 -14.92 25.07
CA GLU A 108 10.06 -15.43 24.93
C GLU A 108 10.26 -16.65 25.83
N ASP A 109 10.76 -17.75 25.27
CA ASP A 109 10.98 -19.00 26.00
C ASP A 109 12.23 -18.88 26.91
N PRO A 110 12.08 -18.95 28.25
CA PRO A 110 13.18 -18.84 29.19
C PRO A 110 14.10 -20.07 29.21
N SER A 111 13.70 -21.18 28.60
CA SER A 111 14.51 -22.40 28.51
C SER A 111 15.59 -22.32 27.41
N LEU A 112 15.44 -21.39 26.47
CA LEU A 112 16.41 -21.18 25.40
C LEU A 112 17.65 -20.42 25.90
N PRO A 113 18.82 -20.60 25.26
CA PRO A 113 20.02 -19.82 25.61
C PRO A 113 19.78 -18.32 25.57
N ALA A 114 20.47 -17.56 26.43
CA ALA A 114 20.37 -16.10 26.42
C ALA A 114 20.77 -15.53 25.04
N ALA A 115 19.92 -14.67 24.49
CA ALA A 115 20.16 -14.09 23.17
C ALA A 115 21.24 -13.00 23.21
N MET A 116 22.24 -13.09 22.33
CA MET A 116 23.27 -12.06 22.18
C MET A 116 22.73 -10.87 21.37
N LYS A 117 22.73 -9.67 21.96
CA LYS A 117 22.36 -8.44 21.23
C LYS A 117 23.44 -8.06 20.22
N MET A 118 23.06 -7.81 18.96
CA MET A 118 24.00 -7.43 17.91
C MET A 118 23.39 -6.51 16.84
N LYS A 119 24.26 -5.88 16.05
CA LYS A 119 23.92 -5.18 14.80
C LYS A 119 23.87 -6.15 13.63
N LEU A 120 23.16 -5.79 12.56
CA LEU A 120 22.91 -6.69 11.43
C LEU A 120 24.16 -6.99 10.59
N ASP A 121 25.19 -6.16 10.67
CA ASP A 121 26.46 -6.31 9.95
C ASP A 121 27.51 -7.16 10.70
N ASN A 122 27.27 -7.50 11.98
CA ASN A 122 28.22 -8.27 12.75
C ASN A 122 28.27 -9.73 12.24
N LYS A 123 29.42 -10.15 11.71
CA LYS A 123 29.66 -11.49 11.15
C LYS A 123 30.32 -12.47 12.11
N LYS A 124 30.70 -12.03 13.31
CA LYS A 124 31.38 -12.85 14.33
C LYS A 124 30.38 -13.67 15.14
N VAL A 125 29.66 -14.56 14.47
CA VAL A 125 28.58 -15.39 15.03
C VAL A 125 28.60 -16.77 14.39
N GLN A 126 28.19 -17.80 15.14
CA GLN A 126 28.07 -19.15 14.62
C GLN A 126 26.72 -19.31 13.91
N LEU A 127 26.73 -19.94 12.74
CA LEU A 127 25.53 -20.24 11.97
C LEU A 127 25.21 -21.73 12.13
N ARG A 128 23.94 -22.06 12.36
CA ARG A 128 23.44 -23.43 12.27
C ARG A 128 23.62 -23.93 10.83
N GLY A 129 24.43 -24.97 10.64
CA GLY A 129 24.64 -25.62 9.35
C GLY A 129 23.73 -26.85 9.13
N ASN A 130 24.09 -27.70 8.18
CA ASN A 130 23.38 -28.97 7.90
C ASN A 130 23.71 -30.10 8.92
N GLY A 131 24.58 -29.84 9.89
CA GLY A 131 24.97 -30.76 10.95
C GLY A 131 24.12 -30.60 12.22
N VAL A 132 24.63 -31.11 13.35
CA VAL A 132 23.96 -31.05 14.66
C VAL A 132 24.27 -29.76 15.44
N GLU A 133 25.23 -28.96 14.95
CA GLU A 133 25.65 -27.74 15.63
C GLU A 133 24.57 -26.66 15.61
N LYS A 134 24.22 -26.17 16.80
CA LYS A 134 23.32 -25.03 16.97
C LYS A 134 24.04 -23.73 16.58
N GLY A 135 23.30 -22.85 15.94
CA GLY A 135 23.70 -21.49 15.67
C GLY A 135 23.64 -20.61 16.90
N THR A 136 24.21 -19.41 16.80
CA THR A 136 24.12 -18.41 17.85
C THR A 136 22.70 -17.87 17.91
N ARG A 137 22.10 -17.88 19.11
CA ARG A 137 20.84 -17.18 19.37
C ARG A 137 21.11 -15.69 19.59
N VAL A 138 20.45 -14.84 18.80
CA VAL A 138 20.74 -13.40 18.74
C VAL A 138 19.47 -12.58 18.89
N ARG A 139 19.64 -11.35 19.38
CA ARG A 139 18.58 -10.35 19.51
C ARG A 139 18.93 -9.14 18.64
N VAL A 140 18.11 -8.89 17.63
CA VAL A 140 18.33 -7.83 16.66
C VAL A 140 17.17 -6.84 16.66
N PHE A 141 17.50 -5.59 16.35
CA PHE A 141 16.55 -4.49 16.28
C PHE A 141 16.65 -3.84 14.91
N GLY A 142 15.51 -3.50 14.31
CA GLY A 142 15.51 -2.80 13.04
C GLY A 142 14.10 -2.45 12.57
N ARG A 143 14.02 -2.02 11.31
CA ARG A 143 12.76 -1.75 10.62
C ARG A 143 12.52 -2.78 9.53
N VAL A 144 11.25 -3.13 9.34
CA VAL A 144 10.81 -4.00 8.25
C VAL A 144 11.04 -3.28 6.92
N HIS A 145 12.07 -3.66 6.19
CA HIS A 145 12.34 -3.08 4.88
C HIS A 145 11.41 -3.66 3.81
N ARG A 146 11.29 -4.99 3.82
CA ARG A 146 10.38 -5.78 3.00
C ARG A 146 9.87 -6.96 3.84
N TYR A 147 8.68 -7.45 3.51
CA TYR A 147 8.22 -8.73 4.03
C TYR A 147 7.36 -9.43 2.99
N ARG A 148 7.23 -10.75 3.08
CA ARG A 148 6.30 -11.57 2.29
C ARG A 148 5.74 -12.68 3.14
N GLN A 149 4.46 -13.00 2.94
CA GLN A 149 3.80 -14.13 3.57
C GLN A 149 3.62 -15.24 2.53
N GLN A 150 4.06 -16.45 2.84
CA GLN A 150 3.99 -17.59 1.92
C GLN A 150 3.85 -18.90 2.68
N LYS A 151 2.79 -19.68 2.39
CA LYS A 151 2.58 -21.04 2.91
C LYS A 151 2.76 -21.17 4.45
N GLY A 152 2.27 -20.20 5.22
CA GLY A 152 2.39 -20.21 6.68
C GLY A 152 3.73 -19.73 7.24
N LEU A 153 4.60 -19.18 6.39
CA LEU A 153 5.85 -18.51 6.77
C LEU A 153 5.73 -17.01 6.49
N VAL A 154 6.37 -16.19 7.33
CA VAL A 154 6.58 -14.77 7.07
C VAL A 154 8.07 -14.51 6.95
N PHE A 155 8.52 -14.13 5.75
CA PHE A 155 9.90 -13.74 5.50
C PHE A 155 9.99 -12.23 5.64
N ILE A 156 10.86 -11.75 6.52
CA ILE A 156 11.09 -10.34 6.80
C ILE A 156 12.53 -10.00 6.41
N THR A 157 12.72 -8.97 5.59
CA THR A 157 14.02 -8.32 5.45
C THR A 157 14.08 -7.18 6.45
N LEU A 158 14.83 -7.35 7.53
CA LEU A 158 15.05 -6.34 8.56
C LEU A 158 16.22 -5.43 8.18
N ARG A 159 16.13 -4.13 8.46
CA ARG A 159 17.18 -3.12 8.20
C ARG A 159 17.46 -2.29 9.45
N ASP A 160 18.72 -2.07 9.79
CA ASP A 160 19.14 -1.27 10.95
C ASP A 160 20.06 -0.08 10.61
N GLY A 161 20.36 0.12 9.33
CA GLY A 161 21.28 1.14 8.83
C GLY A 161 22.70 0.64 8.59
N TYR A 162 23.08 -0.49 9.19
CA TYR A 162 24.38 -1.14 8.98
C TYR A 162 24.28 -2.29 7.99
N GLY A 163 23.09 -2.87 7.84
CA GLY A 163 22.85 -3.89 6.83
C GLY A 163 21.41 -4.34 6.74
N PHE A 164 21.25 -5.51 6.12
CA PHE A 164 19.99 -6.22 6.00
C PHE A 164 20.13 -7.63 6.56
N MET A 165 19.07 -8.17 7.12
CA MET A 165 19.01 -9.56 7.58
C MET A 165 17.68 -10.18 7.20
N GLN A 166 17.72 -11.38 6.61
CA GLN A 166 16.52 -12.18 6.42
C GLN A 166 16.13 -12.81 7.76
N CYS A 167 14.90 -12.59 8.19
CA CYS A 167 14.31 -13.17 9.38
C CYS A 167 13.09 -14.00 8.94
N ILE A 168 12.92 -15.18 9.52
CA ILE A 168 11.83 -16.10 9.18
C ILE A 168 10.98 -16.30 10.43
N LEU A 169 9.69 -15.95 10.31
CA LEU A 169 8.67 -16.33 11.28
C LEU A 169 7.94 -17.57 10.77
N GLN A 170 7.67 -18.51 11.65
CA GLN A 170 7.02 -19.78 11.34
C GLN A 170 6.11 -20.22 12.49
N GLY A 171 5.20 -21.17 12.20
CA GLY A 171 4.24 -21.65 13.21
C GLY A 171 3.34 -20.53 13.73
N ASP A 172 3.21 -20.44 15.05
CA ASP A 172 2.34 -19.46 15.70
C ASP A 172 2.87 -18.03 15.58
N LEU A 173 4.19 -17.83 15.49
CA LEU A 173 4.78 -16.50 15.26
C LEU A 173 4.25 -15.90 13.95
N ALA A 174 4.16 -16.71 12.89
CA ALA A 174 3.70 -16.25 11.58
C ALA A 174 2.19 -15.98 11.51
N LYS A 175 1.42 -16.59 12.44
CA LYS A 175 -0.04 -16.47 12.51
C LYS A 175 -0.52 -15.42 13.51
N SER A 176 0.37 -14.89 14.33
CA SER A 176 0.01 -13.88 15.32
C SER A 176 -0.55 -12.61 14.67
N TYR A 177 -1.36 -11.87 15.44
CA TYR A 177 -2.00 -10.64 14.96
C TYR A 177 -0.98 -9.63 14.41
N ASP A 178 0.16 -9.48 15.08
CA ASP A 178 1.23 -8.57 14.69
C ASP A 178 1.93 -8.99 13.39
N ALA A 179 2.10 -10.30 13.16
CA ALA A 179 2.70 -10.79 11.91
C ALA A 179 1.75 -10.63 10.72
N ILE A 180 0.46 -10.92 10.89
CA ILE A 180 -0.55 -10.83 9.83
C ILE A 180 -0.80 -9.37 9.44
N THR A 181 -0.79 -8.47 10.41
CA THR A 181 -1.05 -7.04 10.20
C THR A 181 0.23 -6.21 10.01
N LEU A 182 1.37 -6.86 9.83
CA LEU A 182 2.68 -6.22 9.72
C LEU A 182 2.72 -5.24 8.55
N GLN A 183 3.36 -4.08 8.76
CA GLN A 183 3.55 -3.07 7.72
C GLN A 183 5.04 -2.80 7.50
N ARG A 184 5.41 -2.42 6.27
CA ARG A 184 6.77 -1.94 5.96
C ARG A 184 7.07 -0.71 6.82
N GLU A 185 8.33 -0.56 7.22
CA GLU A 185 8.84 0.44 8.15
C GLU A 185 8.44 0.27 9.62
N SER A 186 7.67 -0.78 9.97
CA SER A 186 7.43 -1.12 11.39
C SER A 186 8.76 -1.42 12.07
N SER A 187 8.95 -0.89 13.28
CA SER A 187 10.14 -1.14 14.08
C SER A 187 9.93 -2.39 14.92
N MET A 188 10.90 -3.31 14.87
CA MET A 188 10.78 -4.63 15.47
C MET A 188 12.03 -5.01 16.23
N GLU A 189 11.79 -5.83 17.24
CA GLU A 189 12.77 -6.68 17.89
C GLU A 189 12.51 -8.11 17.42
N ILE A 190 13.56 -8.82 17.01
CA ILE A 190 13.48 -10.23 16.63
C ILE A 190 14.57 -10.98 17.36
N VAL A 191 14.19 -12.11 17.96
CA VAL A 191 15.07 -13.03 18.65
C VAL A 191 14.96 -14.39 17.99
N GLY A 192 16.11 -15.01 17.75
CA GLY A 192 16.15 -16.26 17.01
C GLY A 192 17.53 -16.84 16.89
N GLU A 193 17.59 -18.02 16.30
CA GLU A 193 18.83 -18.72 15.97
C GLU A 193 19.29 -18.35 14.56
N LEU A 194 20.57 -18.00 14.40
CA LEU A 194 21.16 -17.79 13.09
C LEU A 194 21.43 -19.12 12.39
N ALA A 195 21.05 -19.22 11.12
CA ALA A 195 21.27 -20.38 10.27
C ALA A 195 21.93 -20.00 8.94
N GLN A 196 22.62 -20.97 8.36
CA GLN A 196 23.05 -20.90 6.97
C GLN A 196 21.82 -20.91 6.05
N VAL A 197 21.93 -20.22 4.93
CA VAL A 197 20.89 -20.22 3.90
C VAL A 197 20.87 -21.59 3.21
N PRO A 198 19.68 -22.15 2.92
CA PRO A 198 19.57 -23.40 2.15
C PRO A 198 20.27 -23.31 0.79
N GLU A 199 20.74 -24.45 0.30
CA GLU A 199 21.43 -24.53 -0.99
C GLU A 199 20.56 -23.99 -2.13
N GLY A 200 21.12 -23.13 -2.97
CA GLY A 200 20.41 -22.47 -4.08
C GLY A 200 19.51 -21.28 -3.68
N ALA A 201 19.38 -20.97 -2.38
CA ALA A 201 18.72 -19.76 -1.92
C ALA A 201 19.72 -18.62 -1.65
N HIS A 202 19.22 -17.39 -1.65
CA HIS A 202 20.02 -16.19 -1.37
C HIS A 202 19.36 -15.33 -0.30
N ALA A 203 20.15 -14.91 0.69
CA ALA A 203 19.80 -13.92 1.69
C ALA A 203 20.98 -12.97 1.92
N PRO A 204 20.75 -11.76 2.46
CA PRO A 204 21.83 -10.86 2.85
C PRO A 204 22.87 -11.58 3.72
N ASP A 205 24.16 -11.37 3.42
CA ASP A 205 25.29 -12.03 4.08
C ASP A 205 25.24 -13.58 4.09
N ASN A 206 24.46 -14.21 3.21
CA ASN A 206 24.28 -15.67 3.12
C ASN A 206 23.86 -16.33 4.45
N ARG A 207 23.05 -15.62 5.25
CA ARG A 207 22.53 -16.10 6.53
C ARG A 207 21.08 -15.69 6.74
N GLU A 208 20.38 -16.42 7.58
CA GLU A 208 19.02 -16.12 7.98
C GLU A 208 18.80 -16.32 9.47
N LEU A 209 17.89 -15.53 10.04
CA LEU A 209 17.50 -15.59 11.44
C LEU A 209 16.18 -16.35 11.54
N HIS A 210 16.20 -17.54 12.14
CA HIS A 210 15.01 -18.32 12.44
C HIS A 210 14.44 -17.84 13.76
N ALA A 211 13.35 -17.08 13.71
CA ALA A 211 12.80 -16.44 14.90
C ALA A 211 12.14 -17.47 15.82
N ASP A 212 12.45 -17.36 17.11
CA ASP A 212 11.73 -18.02 18.21
C ASP A 212 10.85 -17.03 18.98
N TYR A 213 11.16 -15.73 18.90
CA TYR A 213 10.39 -14.65 19.48
C TYR A 213 10.51 -13.38 18.62
N PHE A 214 9.46 -12.57 18.60
CA PHE A 214 9.56 -11.20 18.09
C PHE A 214 8.59 -10.28 18.82
N LYS A 215 8.86 -8.99 18.70
CA LYS A 215 7.99 -7.93 19.19
C LYS A 215 7.95 -6.77 18.20
N VAL A 216 6.75 -6.33 17.83
CA VAL A 216 6.59 -5.05 17.12
C VAL A 216 6.69 -3.94 18.16
N LEU A 217 7.73 -3.12 18.08
CA LEU A 217 7.94 -1.98 18.98
C LEU A 217 7.05 -0.81 18.58
N PHE A 218 7.01 -0.52 17.27
CA PHE A 218 6.19 0.55 16.71
C PHE A 218 5.68 0.12 15.34
N LYS A 219 4.35 0.12 15.19
CA LYS A 219 3.69 -0.24 13.94
C LYS A 219 3.70 0.95 12.98
N ALA A 220 4.05 0.68 11.72
CA ALA A 220 3.98 1.68 10.67
C ALA A 220 2.58 1.76 10.04
N PRO A 221 2.21 2.92 9.45
CA PRO A 221 0.96 3.05 8.72
C PRO A 221 0.94 2.15 7.48
N GLY A 222 -0.25 1.64 7.15
CA GLY A 222 -0.54 0.88 5.93
C GLY A 222 -1.48 1.65 5.01
N GLY A 223 -1.97 1.01 3.95
CA GLY A 223 -2.92 1.63 3.02
C GLY A 223 -2.33 2.87 2.33
N ASP A 224 -3.11 3.93 2.18
CA ASP A 224 -2.69 5.17 1.50
C ASP A 224 -1.52 5.88 2.18
N ASP A 225 -1.35 5.66 3.49
CA ASP A 225 -0.24 6.22 4.28
C ASP A 225 0.99 5.31 4.32
N ALA A 226 0.95 4.15 3.67
CA ALA A 226 2.13 3.30 3.53
C ALA A 226 3.25 4.05 2.80
N ILE A 227 4.50 3.83 3.23
CA ILE A 227 5.67 4.44 2.59
C ILE A 227 5.74 4.14 1.08
N THR A 228 5.25 2.98 0.64
CA THR A 228 5.19 2.59 -0.77
C THR A 228 4.24 3.44 -1.60
N ASN A 229 3.22 4.00 -0.98
CA ASN A 229 2.22 4.83 -1.63
C ASN A 229 2.61 6.30 -1.57
N LYS A 230 3.16 6.75 -0.43
CA LYS A 230 3.65 8.13 -0.25
C LYS A 230 4.95 8.43 -1.02
N VAL A 231 5.86 7.46 -1.10
CA VAL A 231 7.19 7.62 -1.69
C VAL A 231 7.43 6.54 -2.74
N GLN A 232 7.00 6.85 -3.96
CA GLN A 232 7.18 5.97 -5.11
C GLN A 232 8.52 6.26 -5.80
N ALA A 233 9.21 5.22 -6.27
CA ALA A 233 10.53 5.35 -6.90
C ALA A 233 10.53 6.24 -8.16
N LYS A 234 9.38 6.35 -8.84
CA LYS A 234 9.16 7.23 -10.00
C LYS A 234 8.15 8.34 -9.70
N GLY A 235 7.99 8.69 -8.42
CA GLY A 235 7.11 9.76 -7.99
C GLY A 235 7.62 11.12 -8.45
N ASP A 236 6.74 12.12 -8.35
CA ASP A 236 7.07 13.52 -8.59
C ASP A 236 8.27 13.98 -7.75
N ALA A 237 9.18 14.74 -8.36
CA ALA A 237 10.43 15.13 -7.73
C ALA A 237 10.22 16.04 -6.50
N GLN A 238 9.25 16.96 -6.56
CA GLN A 238 8.96 17.86 -5.45
C GLN A 238 8.43 17.06 -4.25
N THR A 239 7.52 16.12 -4.49
CA THR A 239 6.99 15.23 -3.45
C THR A 239 8.09 14.42 -2.77
N LEU A 240 9.07 13.92 -3.53
CA LEU A 240 10.21 13.17 -2.98
C LEU A 240 11.16 14.04 -2.15
N LEU A 241 11.24 15.35 -2.42
CA LEU A 241 11.98 16.33 -1.64
C LEU A 241 11.22 16.73 -0.37
N ASP A 242 9.91 16.97 -0.45
CA ASP A 242 9.08 17.30 0.71
C ASP A 242 9.07 16.13 1.71
N LEU A 243 9.01 14.89 1.21
CA LEU A 243 9.07 13.66 2.01
C LEU A 243 10.48 13.06 2.08
N ARG A 244 11.54 13.88 1.96
CA ARG A 244 12.93 13.37 1.89
C ARG A 244 13.32 12.49 3.08
N HIS A 245 12.78 12.75 4.27
CA HIS A 245 12.96 11.95 5.47
C HIS A 245 12.46 10.50 5.36
N LEU A 246 11.48 10.24 4.48
CA LEU A 246 11.03 8.89 4.11
C LEU A 246 11.82 8.38 2.89
N THR A 247 12.08 9.23 1.90
CA THR A 247 12.85 8.89 0.69
C THR A 247 14.24 8.34 1.02
N LEU A 248 14.93 8.94 1.99
CA LEU A 248 16.25 8.50 2.46
C LEU A 248 16.26 7.10 3.09
N ARG A 249 15.08 6.50 3.36
CA ARG A 249 14.96 5.13 3.86
C ARG A 249 15.01 4.08 2.75
N GLY A 250 14.85 4.49 1.49
CA GLY A 250 15.01 3.60 0.33
C GLY A 250 16.47 3.25 0.08
N GLU A 251 16.73 2.06 -0.46
CA GLU A 251 18.09 1.51 -0.64
C GLU A 251 19.01 2.44 -1.43
N VAL A 252 18.53 2.95 -2.57
CA VAL A 252 19.34 3.82 -3.42
C VAL A 252 19.67 5.13 -2.71
N ALA A 253 18.67 5.79 -2.14
CA ALA A 253 18.86 7.09 -1.49
C ALA A 253 19.75 6.99 -0.24
N SER A 254 19.61 5.93 0.57
CA SER A 254 20.49 5.69 1.71
C SER A 254 21.93 5.38 1.27
N ASN A 255 22.10 4.55 0.23
CA ASN A 255 23.43 4.18 -0.26
C ASN A 255 24.20 5.38 -0.82
N VAL A 256 23.51 6.33 -1.46
CA VAL A 256 24.13 7.60 -1.89
C VAL A 256 24.68 8.38 -0.68
N MET A 257 23.99 8.37 0.46
CA MET A 257 24.49 9.03 1.68
C MET A 257 25.72 8.31 2.24
N PHE A 258 25.74 6.97 2.23
CA PHE A 258 26.93 6.21 2.66
C PHE A 258 28.13 6.43 1.75
N VAL A 259 27.93 6.48 0.43
CA VAL A 259 29.01 6.83 -0.51
C VAL A 259 29.51 8.25 -0.26
N ARG A 260 28.61 9.20 -0.01
CA ARG A 260 28.99 10.57 0.34
C ARG A 260 29.86 10.63 1.59
N ASP A 261 29.47 9.93 2.66
CA ASP A 261 30.27 9.82 3.89
C ASP A 261 31.67 9.24 3.61
N ALA A 262 31.76 8.15 2.85
CA ALA A 262 33.03 7.53 2.48
C ALA A 262 33.92 8.47 1.65
N VAL A 263 33.35 9.25 0.74
CA VAL A 263 34.07 10.25 -0.06
C VAL A 263 34.60 11.37 0.82
N GLU A 264 33.77 11.94 1.69
CA GLU A 264 34.18 12.99 2.63
C GLU A 264 35.29 12.50 3.58
N TYR A 265 35.18 11.26 4.06
CA TYR A 265 36.23 10.60 4.84
C TYR A 265 37.54 10.47 4.07
N ALA A 266 37.50 10.03 2.82
CA ALA A 266 38.70 9.88 1.97
C ALA A 266 39.43 11.22 1.76
N PHE A 267 38.69 12.30 1.49
CA PHE A 267 39.28 13.65 1.42
C PHE A 267 40.00 14.03 2.72
N HIS A 268 39.36 13.79 3.87
CA HIS A 268 39.98 14.08 5.16
C HIS A 268 41.25 13.27 5.43
N GLN A 269 41.31 12.00 4.99
CA GLN A 269 42.53 11.19 5.11
C GLN A 269 43.66 11.79 4.28
N VAL A 270 43.41 12.07 3.00
CA VAL A 270 44.42 12.66 2.10
C VAL A 270 44.92 13.99 2.65
N TYR A 271 44.04 14.88 3.13
CA TYR A 271 44.47 16.15 3.73
C TYR A 271 45.39 15.96 4.93
N ARG A 272 45.17 14.93 5.76
CA ARG A 272 46.06 14.60 6.88
C ARG A 272 47.42 14.10 6.38
N GLU A 273 47.43 13.25 5.36
CA GLU A 273 48.66 12.70 4.77
C GLU A 273 49.55 13.80 4.17
N VAL A 274 48.96 14.78 3.48
CA VAL A 274 49.70 15.95 2.94
C VAL A 274 49.94 17.05 3.97
N ARG A 275 49.67 16.78 5.26
CA ARG A 275 49.89 17.69 6.40
C ARG A 275 49.08 18.99 6.34
N CYS A 276 47.96 19.02 5.62
CA CYS A 276 46.98 20.10 5.73
C CYS A 276 46.26 20.06 7.09
N ARG A 277 45.88 21.23 7.59
CA ARG A 277 45.10 21.38 8.83
C ARG A 277 43.69 21.82 8.48
N LYS A 278 42.69 21.13 9.04
CA LYS A 278 41.29 21.54 8.94
C LYS A 278 41.10 22.87 9.67
N VAL A 279 40.45 23.81 9.00
CA VAL A 279 39.99 25.09 9.56
C VAL A 279 38.47 25.21 9.41
N SER A 280 37.82 26.01 10.24
CA SER A 280 36.38 26.26 10.20
C SER A 280 36.13 27.76 10.10
N PRO A 281 36.12 28.33 8.87
CA PRO A 281 35.95 29.76 8.67
C PRO A 281 34.51 30.22 8.98
N PRO A 282 34.30 31.53 9.24
CA PRO A 282 32.96 32.07 9.43
C PRO A 282 32.13 31.94 8.15
N ALA A 283 30.86 31.54 8.30
CA ALA A 283 29.91 31.47 7.18
C ALA A 283 29.11 32.78 6.99
N LEU A 284 29.04 33.61 8.04
CA LEU A 284 28.43 34.95 7.98
C LEU A 284 29.54 35.96 7.65
N VAL A 285 29.44 36.62 6.50
CA VAL A 285 30.49 37.50 5.98
C VAL A 285 29.89 38.82 5.48
N GLN A 286 30.68 39.89 5.56
CA GLN A 286 30.34 41.20 4.99
C GLN A 286 30.99 41.44 3.61
N THR A 287 31.86 40.52 3.18
CA THR A 287 32.65 40.63 1.96
C THR A 287 32.12 39.71 0.87
N GLN A 288 32.16 40.18 -0.37
CA GLN A 288 31.88 39.37 -1.56
C GLN A 288 33.17 38.75 -2.11
N VAL A 289 33.10 37.49 -2.56
CA VAL A 289 34.25 36.76 -3.12
C VAL A 289 34.08 36.49 -4.61
N GLU A 290 33.06 35.71 -5.01
CA GLU A 290 32.92 35.20 -6.39
C GLU A 290 31.80 35.88 -7.22
N GLY A 291 31.44 37.13 -6.88
CA GLY A 291 30.37 37.87 -7.56
C GLY A 291 29.14 38.11 -6.68
N GLY A 292 28.45 39.24 -6.88
CA GLY A 292 27.43 39.73 -5.96
C GLY A 292 26.02 39.21 -6.22
N ALA A 293 25.79 38.69 -7.44
CA ALA A 293 24.46 38.27 -7.88
C ALA A 293 23.94 37.01 -7.18
N THR A 294 24.81 36.23 -6.54
CA THR A 294 24.48 34.93 -5.91
C THR A 294 24.60 34.95 -4.38
N LEU A 295 24.88 36.09 -3.76
CA LEU A 295 24.99 36.22 -2.31
C LEU A 295 23.61 36.31 -1.65
N PHE A 296 23.34 35.40 -0.70
CA PHE A 296 22.17 35.49 0.16
C PHE A 296 22.34 36.63 1.16
N LYS A 297 21.47 37.63 1.07
CA LYS A 297 21.38 38.71 2.06
C LYS A 297 20.50 38.27 3.21
N PHE A 298 20.92 38.60 4.42
CA PHE A 298 20.10 38.50 5.61
C PHE A 298 20.46 39.66 6.55
N ASP A 299 19.49 40.09 7.36
CA ASP A 299 19.70 41.08 8.39
C ASP A 299 20.38 40.42 9.59
N TYR A 300 21.54 40.96 9.98
CA TYR A 300 22.31 40.52 11.13
C TYR A 300 22.52 41.69 12.10
N TYR A 301 21.52 41.90 12.95
CA TYR A 301 21.46 42.95 13.97
C TYR A 301 21.29 44.41 13.45
N GLY A 302 20.68 44.61 12.26
CA GLY A 302 20.23 45.91 11.74
C GLY A 302 20.82 46.30 10.39
#